data_AF-A0AAJ0HED9-F1
#
_entry.id   AF-A0AAJ0HED9-F1
#
_cell.length_a   1.000
_cell.length_b   1.000
_cell.length_c   1.000
_cell.angle_alpha   90.00
_cell.angle_beta   90.00
_cell.angle_gamma   90.00
#
_symmetry.space_group_name_H-M   'P 1'
#
loop_
_entity.id
_entity.type
_entity.pdbx_description
1 polymer ?
#
loop_
_entity_poly.entity_id
_entity_poly.type
_entity_poly.pdbx_seq_one_letter_code
_entity_poly.pdbx_strand_id
1 'polypeptide(L)'
;MSLQPDLFALVDDVLAQQDDDTVLDPRSRYFLTKLHQDYVDGGLKLPSGLQGRFKSIQARIQQLANQFDENAAKLVGTYIWLTPQEVEGLPDSVLSGLKKGEGESYGKLCVDRRTFGSTIVSAHTGDARRRALVAPKNVHNENSFIHEDGTPHYPAMALLCGFPRPEPNKPCLLGHFDVVQLFHELGHAIHGVVSKTRYARFHRPDGTPVDYGEVPSQMLENWCCQPAQLKAMSKHYSYLPDYQATWEAQNSCSRPPETIPDELIAAALGSGGPKHDALHYLRQVLMCVFDMTIHQPESHEAAVAIDLAELWSNIHQSTCFFDDPAVLGLDEDLRSRGYTIFGHLMLD
;
A
#
# COMPACT_ATOMS: atom_id res chain seq x y z
N MET A 1 -19.39 12.34 0.74
CA MET A 1 -20.83 12.51 1.00
C MET A 1 -21.31 13.75 0.25
N SER A 2 -22.47 13.73 -0.42
CA SER A 2 -22.99 14.97 -1.02
C SER A 2 -23.40 15.93 0.12
N LEU A 3 -22.86 17.14 0.14
CA LEU A 3 -23.17 18.13 1.18
C LEU A 3 -24.59 18.65 0.95
N GLN A 4 -25.54 18.12 1.74
CA GLN A 4 -26.94 18.53 1.74
C GLN A 4 -27.21 19.43 2.95
N PRO A 5 -27.35 20.75 2.78
CA PRO A 5 -27.54 21.69 3.89
C PRO A 5 -28.78 21.38 4.73
N ASP A 6 -29.87 20.97 4.10
CA ASP A 6 -31.14 20.66 4.79
C ASP A 6 -30.98 19.45 5.72
N LEU A 7 -30.25 18.42 5.27
CA LEU A 7 -29.95 17.25 6.08
C LEU A 7 -28.97 17.59 7.21
N PHE A 8 -28.02 18.48 6.95
CA PHE A 8 -27.11 18.96 7.99
C PHE A 8 -27.82 19.75 9.09
N ALA A 9 -28.77 20.62 8.74
CA ALA A 9 -29.57 21.35 9.72
C ALA A 9 -30.28 20.40 10.69
N LEU A 10 -30.89 19.32 10.16
CA LEU A 10 -31.49 18.28 10.99
C LEU A 10 -30.47 17.59 11.90
N VAL A 11 -29.29 17.24 11.38
CA VAL A 11 -28.23 16.58 12.16
C VAL A 11 -27.70 17.51 13.27
N ASP A 12 -27.51 18.80 12.98
CA ASP A 12 -27.05 19.82 13.95
C ASP A 12 -28.09 20.01 15.06
N ASP A 13 -29.38 20.11 14.72
CA ASP A 13 -30.48 20.26 15.68
C ASP A 13 -30.62 19.05 16.62
N VAL A 14 -30.53 17.83 16.08
CA VAL A 14 -30.60 16.59 16.88
C VAL A 14 -29.37 16.46 17.78
N LEU A 15 -28.18 16.81 17.28
CA LEU A 15 -26.96 16.78 18.09
C LEU A 15 -27.02 17.80 19.24
N ALA A 16 -27.57 18.99 19.00
CA ALA A 16 -27.71 20.03 20.02
C ALA A 16 -28.64 19.64 21.18
N GLN A 17 -29.61 18.75 20.92
CA GLN A 17 -30.59 18.27 21.91
C GLN A 17 -30.19 16.92 22.54
N GLN A 18 -29.05 16.35 22.13
CA GLN A 18 -28.72 14.98 22.49
C GLN A 18 -28.62 14.77 24.02
N ASP A 19 -28.13 15.74 24.78
CA ASP A 19 -27.90 15.57 26.23
C ASP A 19 -29.20 15.35 27.01
N ASP A 20 -30.32 15.86 26.50
CA ASP A 20 -31.67 15.67 27.06
C ASP A 20 -32.40 14.44 26.47
N ASP A 21 -31.86 13.83 25.42
CA ASP A 21 -32.41 12.65 24.77
C ASP A 21 -32.13 11.40 25.65
N THR A 22 -33.15 10.62 26.00
CA THR A 22 -32.98 9.34 26.74
C THR A 22 -33.14 8.10 25.86
N VAL A 23 -33.43 8.29 24.57
CA VAL A 23 -33.74 7.26 23.58
C VAL A 23 -32.49 6.83 22.82
N LEU A 24 -31.59 7.77 22.50
CA LEU A 24 -30.36 7.48 21.77
C LEU A 24 -29.36 6.70 22.62
N ASP A 25 -29.07 5.47 22.22
CA ASP A 25 -28.01 4.67 22.81
C ASP A 25 -26.61 5.22 22.46
N PRO A 26 -25.56 4.86 23.22
CA PRO A 26 -24.22 5.40 23.02
C PRO A 26 -23.65 5.23 21.60
N ARG A 27 -23.96 4.14 20.89
CA ARG A 27 -23.46 3.93 19.51
C ARG A 27 -24.14 4.88 18.52
N SER A 28 -25.43 5.13 18.71
CA SER A 28 -26.19 6.08 17.91
C SER A 28 -25.71 7.52 18.11
N ARG A 29 -25.37 7.91 19.36
CA ARG A 29 -24.77 9.22 19.66
C ARG A 29 -23.41 9.40 19.01
N TYR A 30 -22.57 8.36 19.08
CA TYR A 30 -21.27 8.37 18.42
C TYR A 30 -21.41 8.48 16.91
N PHE A 31 -22.35 7.75 16.30
CA PHE A 31 -22.71 7.91 14.89
C PHE A 31 -23.12 9.35 14.56
N LEU A 32 -24.04 9.93 15.33
CA LEU A 32 -24.52 11.30 15.14
C LEU A 32 -23.37 12.32 15.21
N THR A 33 -22.50 12.19 16.22
CA THR A 33 -21.30 13.03 16.38
C THR A 33 -20.38 12.93 15.16
N LYS A 34 -20.12 11.71 14.69
CA LYS A 34 -19.24 11.48 13.54
C LYS A 34 -19.86 11.91 12.22
N LEU A 35 -21.17 11.76 12.05
CA LEU A 35 -21.89 12.24 10.86
C LEU A 35 -21.88 13.78 10.82
N HIS A 36 -22.11 14.42 11.96
CA HIS A 36 -22.01 15.87 12.09
C HIS A 36 -20.60 16.38 11.74
N GLN A 37 -19.57 15.72 12.28
CA GLN A 37 -18.18 16.05 11.97
C GLN A 37 -17.89 16.00 10.47
N ASP A 38 -18.38 15.00 9.73
CA ASP A 38 -18.20 14.94 8.26
C ASP A 38 -18.77 16.17 7.53
N TYR A 39 -19.92 16.67 7.99
CA TYR A 39 -20.52 17.87 7.41
C TYR A 39 -19.73 19.13 7.73
N VAL A 40 -19.21 19.21 8.96
CA VAL A 40 -18.34 20.31 9.40
C VAL A 40 -17.03 20.30 8.60
N ASP A 41 -16.38 19.15 8.48
CA ASP A 41 -15.15 18.97 7.70
C ASP A 41 -15.40 19.16 6.20
N GLY A 42 -16.62 18.90 5.75
CA GLY A 42 -17.12 19.28 4.42
C GLY A 42 -17.40 20.78 4.23
N GLY A 43 -17.17 21.60 5.26
CA GLY A 43 -17.23 23.05 5.19
C GLY A 43 -18.62 23.66 5.36
N LEU A 44 -19.65 22.92 5.81
CA LEU A 44 -21.01 23.48 5.95
C LEU A 44 -21.15 24.51 7.07
N LYS A 45 -20.25 24.52 8.06
CA LYS A 45 -20.17 25.59 9.07
C LYS A 45 -19.33 26.79 8.64
N LEU A 46 -18.73 26.78 7.45
CA LEU A 46 -18.01 27.94 6.95
C LEU A 46 -18.97 29.09 6.63
N PRO A 47 -18.55 30.36 6.83
CA PRO A 47 -19.27 31.53 6.34
C PRO A 47 -19.65 31.39 4.86
N SER A 48 -20.82 31.88 4.46
CA SER A 48 -21.37 31.71 3.09
C SER A 48 -20.41 32.18 1.98
N GLY A 49 -19.62 33.23 2.24
CA GLY A 49 -18.60 33.72 1.32
C GLY A 49 -17.38 32.80 1.15
N LEU A 50 -17.14 31.86 2.06
CA LEU A 50 -15.98 30.97 2.05
C LEU A 50 -16.28 29.57 1.50
N GLN A 51 -17.54 29.11 1.56
CA GLN A 51 -17.93 27.78 1.07
C GLN A 51 -17.62 27.58 -0.42
N GLY A 52 -17.80 28.61 -1.25
CA GLY A 52 -17.44 28.56 -2.67
C GLY A 52 -15.94 28.37 -2.89
N ARG A 53 -15.11 29.10 -2.14
CA ARG A 53 -13.65 28.95 -2.17
C ARG A 53 -13.23 27.56 -1.69
N PHE A 54 -13.77 27.08 -0.57
CA PHE A 54 -13.50 25.74 -0.04
C PHE A 54 -13.76 24.64 -1.08
N LYS A 55 -14.94 24.67 -1.74
CA LYS A 55 -15.29 23.70 -2.79
C LYS A 55 -14.32 23.77 -3.98
N SER A 56 -13.89 24.97 -4.38
CA SER A 56 -12.91 25.12 -5.47
C SER A 56 -11.54 24.53 -5.11
N ILE A 57 -11.10 24.69 -3.85
CA ILE A 57 -9.84 24.11 -3.34
C ILE A 57 -9.94 22.59 -3.34
N GLN A 58 -10.99 21.99 -2.76
CA GLN A 58 -11.18 20.54 -2.77
C GLN A 58 -11.20 19.96 -4.18
N ALA A 59 -11.92 20.61 -5.11
CA ALA A 59 -11.96 20.18 -6.50
C ALA A 59 -10.57 20.23 -7.16
N ARG A 60 -9.77 21.25 -6.83
CA ARG A 60 -8.40 21.38 -7.33
C ARG A 60 -7.47 20.33 -6.74
N ILE A 61 -7.57 20.04 -5.45
CA ILE A 61 -6.81 18.96 -4.79
C ILE A 61 -7.10 17.63 -5.47
N GLN A 62 -8.39 17.27 -5.64
CA GLN A 62 -8.77 16.03 -6.31
C GLN A 62 -8.25 15.96 -7.76
N GLN A 63 -8.30 17.08 -8.49
CA GLN A 63 -7.75 17.15 -9.84
C GLN A 63 -6.23 16.90 -9.85
N LEU A 64 -5.50 17.49 -8.90
CA LEU A 64 -4.05 17.33 -8.78
C LEU A 64 -3.65 15.92 -8.36
N ALA A 65 -4.37 15.32 -7.40
CA ALA A 65 -4.19 13.93 -6.98
C ALA A 65 -4.37 12.96 -8.17
N ASN A 66 -5.46 13.12 -8.94
CA ASN A 66 -5.69 12.33 -10.15
C ASN A 66 -4.56 12.52 -11.17
N GLN A 67 -4.09 13.76 -11.35
CA GLN A 67 -3.00 14.05 -12.29
C GLN A 67 -1.67 13.43 -11.84
N PHE A 68 -1.40 13.42 -10.53
CA PHE A 68 -0.26 12.76 -9.93
C PHE A 68 -0.28 11.26 -10.24
N ASP A 69 -1.41 10.59 -9.99
CA ASP A 69 -1.58 9.15 -10.26
C ASP A 69 -1.38 8.83 -11.75
N GLU A 70 -1.95 9.64 -12.65
CA GLU A 70 -1.75 9.50 -14.09
C GLU A 70 -0.27 9.64 -14.49
N ASN A 71 0.45 10.57 -13.87
CA ASN A 71 1.87 10.77 -14.13
C ASN A 71 2.70 9.62 -13.58
N ALA A 72 2.41 9.17 -12.35
CA ALA A 72 3.06 8.02 -11.74
C ALA A 72 2.84 6.73 -12.55
N ALA A 73 1.64 6.54 -13.11
CA ALA A 73 1.33 5.42 -14.00
C ALA A 73 2.12 5.45 -15.31
N LYS A 74 2.47 6.64 -15.85
CA LYS A 74 3.33 6.78 -17.03
C LYS A 74 4.79 6.43 -16.75
N LEU A 75 5.22 6.49 -15.49
CA LEU A 75 6.57 6.06 -15.07
C LEU A 75 6.70 4.54 -14.99
N VAL A 76 5.61 3.77 -15.16
CA VAL A 76 5.67 2.32 -15.25
C VAL A 76 6.39 1.94 -16.55
N GLY A 77 7.59 1.38 -16.43
CA GLY A 77 8.47 1.06 -17.56
C GLY A 77 9.67 1.99 -17.71
N THR A 78 9.94 2.88 -16.76
CA THR A 78 11.28 3.48 -16.64
C THR A 78 12.29 2.43 -16.22
N TYR A 79 13.42 2.42 -16.93
CA TYR A 79 14.49 1.47 -16.72
C TYR A 79 15.84 2.17 -16.82
N ILE A 80 16.82 1.58 -16.15
CA ILE A 80 18.23 1.93 -16.32
C ILE A 80 18.96 0.75 -16.93
N TRP A 81 20.03 1.05 -17.67
CA TRP A 81 20.92 0.04 -18.24
C TRP A 81 22.21 0.03 -17.45
N LEU A 82 22.44 -1.05 -16.72
CA LEU A 82 23.63 -1.25 -15.89
C LEU A 82 24.56 -2.26 -16.55
N THR A 83 25.86 -2.02 -16.46
CA THR A 83 26.90 -2.96 -16.88
C THR A 83 26.94 -4.19 -15.96
N PRO A 84 27.52 -5.32 -16.39
CA PRO A 84 27.66 -6.51 -15.55
C PRO A 84 28.43 -6.26 -14.24
N GLN A 85 29.37 -5.32 -14.25
CA GLN A 85 30.12 -4.93 -13.07
C GLN A 85 29.26 -4.14 -12.07
N GLU A 86 28.36 -3.28 -12.55
CA GLU A 86 27.44 -2.50 -11.69
C GLU A 86 26.35 -3.35 -11.03
N VAL A 87 26.12 -4.57 -11.51
CA VAL A 87 25.17 -5.54 -10.94
C VAL A 87 25.86 -6.73 -10.27
N GLU A 88 27.18 -6.65 -10.08
CA GLU A 88 27.95 -7.67 -9.38
C GLU A 88 27.40 -7.86 -7.95
N GLY A 89 27.13 -9.12 -7.58
CA GLY A 89 26.54 -9.48 -6.29
C GLY A 89 25.03 -9.75 -6.32
N LEU A 90 24.33 -9.46 -7.43
CA LEU A 90 22.95 -9.93 -7.59
C LEU A 90 22.91 -11.46 -7.78
N PRO A 91 21.92 -12.17 -7.22
CA PRO A 91 21.77 -13.61 -7.43
C PRO A 91 21.57 -13.96 -8.92
N ASP A 92 22.09 -15.10 -9.35
CA ASP A 92 21.95 -15.58 -10.74
C ASP A 92 20.49 -15.69 -11.20
N SER A 93 19.58 -16.01 -10.28
CA SER A 93 18.14 -16.05 -10.53
C SER A 93 17.56 -14.67 -10.89
N VAL A 94 18.15 -13.60 -10.37
CA VAL A 94 17.77 -12.21 -10.71
C VAL A 94 18.42 -11.83 -12.03
N LEU A 95 19.73 -12.04 -12.18
CA LEU A 95 20.50 -11.68 -13.39
C LEU A 95 19.95 -12.35 -14.65
N SER A 96 19.56 -13.62 -14.55
CA SER A 96 18.97 -14.39 -15.67
C SER A 96 17.61 -13.87 -16.13
N GLY A 97 16.87 -13.19 -15.26
CA GLY A 97 15.58 -12.57 -15.57
C GLY A 97 15.66 -11.16 -16.16
N LEU A 98 16.83 -10.50 -16.09
CA LEU A 98 16.99 -9.14 -16.61
C LEU A 98 17.05 -9.12 -18.14
N LYS A 99 16.37 -8.15 -18.75
CA LYS A 99 16.42 -7.94 -20.20
C LYS A 99 17.84 -7.50 -20.59
N LYS A 100 18.43 -8.17 -21.59
CA LYS A 100 19.74 -7.81 -22.15
C LYS A 100 19.61 -6.66 -23.14
N GLY A 101 20.58 -5.74 -23.12
CA GLY A 101 20.58 -4.58 -23.99
C GLY A 101 20.99 -4.90 -25.42
N GLU A 102 20.41 -4.16 -26.35
CA GLU A 102 20.70 -4.22 -27.78
C GLU A 102 21.13 -2.82 -28.27
N GLY A 103 21.78 -2.74 -29.43
CA GLY A 103 22.23 -1.46 -29.99
C GLY A 103 23.18 -0.70 -29.06
N GLU A 104 22.87 0.55 -28.74
CA GLU A 104 23.68 1.42 -27.85
C GLU A 104 23.77 0.91 -26.40
N SER A 105 22.88 -0.01 -25.99
CA SER A 105 22.90 -0.64 -24.66
C SER A 105 23.51 -2.05 -24.67
N TYR A 106 24.14 -2.46 -25.78
CA TYR A 106 24.74 -3.79 -25.90
C TYR A 106 25.74 -4.08 -24.77
N GLY A 107 25.61 -5.25 -24.16
CA GLY A 107 26.43 -5.68 -23.02
C GLY A 107 25.92 -5.22 -21.65
N LYS A 108 24.84 -4.42 -21.58
CA LYS A 108 24.20 -3.99 -20.33
C LYS A 108 22.95 -4.83 -20.00
N LEU A 109 22.54 -4.81 -18.74
CA LEU A 109 21.32 -5.43 -18.22
C LEU A 109 20.31 -4.34 -17.83
N CYS A 110 19.05 -4.53 -18.24
CA CYS A 110 17.95 -3.63 -17.96
C CYS A 110 17.44 -3.88 -16.54
N VAL A 111 17.56 -2.88 -15.68
CA VAL A 111 16.91 -2.87 -14.37
C VAL A 111 15.73 -1.91 -14.47
N ASP A 112 14.52 -2.47 -14.53
CA ASP A 112 13.29 -1.70 -14.54
C ASP A 112 12.67 -1.63 -13.14
N ARG A 113 11.89 -0.57 -12.88
CA ARG A 113 11.24 -0.30 -11.58
C ARG A 113 10.44 -1.49 -11.02
N ARG A 114 9.88 -2.37 -11.86
CA ARG A 114 9.11 -3.57 -11.46
C ARG A 114 10.00 -4.67 -10.86
N THR A 115 11.30 -4.63 -11.13
CA THR A 115 12.29 -5.52 -10.47
C THR A 115 12.41 -5.21 -8.97
N PHE A 116 11.95 -4.03 -8.51
CA PHE A 116 11.99 -3.58 -7.12
C PHE A 116 10.65 -3.62 -6.38
N GLY A 117 9.53 -3.81 -7.10
CA GLY A 117 8.19 -3.77 -6.51
C GLY A 117 7.23 -4.57 -7.36
N SER A 118 6.75 -5.68 -6.82
CA SER A 118 5.90 -6.69 -7.44
C SER A 118 4.74 -6.12 -8.27
N THR A 119 4.44 -6.82 -9.36
CA THR A 119 3.82 -6.32 -10.58
C THR A 119 2.30 -6.13 -10.46
N ILE A 120 1.81 -4.92 -10.80
CA ILE A 120 0.44 -4.73 -11.30
C ILE A 120 0.53 -4.05 -12.69
N VAL A 121 -0.38 -4.42 -13.59
CA VAL A 121 -0.67 -3.88 -14.95
C VAL A 121 -0.01 -4.41 -16.24
N SER A 122 0.67 -5.57 -16.27
CA SER A 122 1.25 -6.12 -17.53
C SER A 122 0.29 -6.95 -18.42
N ALA A 123 -0.96 -6.54 -18.60
CA ALA A 123 -1.91 -7.26 -19.45
C ALA A 123 -1.85 -6.82 -20.94
N HIS A 124 -1.65 -7.76 -21.87
CA HIS A 124 -1.41 -7.48 -23.29
C HIS A 124 -2.65 -7.09 -24.11
N THR A 125 -3.87 -7.34 -23.62
CA THR A 125 -5.12 -6.96 -24.31
C THR A 125 -5.82 -5.78 -23.65
N GLY A 126 -6.45 -4.91 -24.45
CA GLY A 126 -7.20 -3.75 -23.95
C GLY A 126 -8.34 -4.13 -23.00
N ASP A 127 -8.92 -5.32 -23.18
CA ASP A 127 -9.96 -5.87 -22.30
C ASP A 127 -9.41 -6.32 -20.93
N ALA A 128 -8.23 -6.96 -20.89
CA ALA A 128 -7.60 -7.35 -19.64
C ALA A 128 -7.05 -6.13 -18.86
N ARG A 129 -6.57 -5.09 -19.55
CA ARG A 129 -6.24 -3.80 -18.91
C ARG A 129 -7.48 -3.09 -18.37
N ARG A 130 -8.58 -3.09 -19.13
CA ARG A 130 -9.86 -2.54 -18.68
C ARG A 130 -10.37 -3.30 -17.45
N ARG A 131 -10.34 -4.63 -17.44
CA ARG A 131 -10.74 -5.43 -16.26
C ARG A 131 -9.84 -5.19 -15.05
N ALA A 132 -8.52 -5.05 -15.22
CA ALA A 132 -7.60 -4.72 -14.13
C ALA A 132 -7.70 -3.27 -13.62
N LEU A 133 -8.10 -2.32 -14.49
CA LEU A 133 -8.37 -0.91 -14.12
C LEU A 133 -9.78 -0.70 -13.52
N VAL A 134 -10.74 -1.55 -13.91
CA VAL A 134 -12.13 -1.49 -13.45
C VAL A 134 -12.35 -2.36 -12.22
N ALA A 135 -11.59 -3.46 -12.02
CA ALA A 135 -11.72 -4.30 -10.83
C ALA A 135 -11.51 -3.54 -9.49
N PRO A 136 -10.55 -2.60 -9.35
CA PRO A 136 -10.45 -1.74 -8.17
C PRO A 136 -11.60 -0.72 -8.06
N LYS A 137 -12.20 -0.33 -9.20
CA LYS A 137 -13.32 0.64 -9.25
C LYS A 137 -14.70 -0.02 -9.11
N ASN A 138 -14.76 -1.35 -9.22
CA ASN A 138 -15.92 -2.21 -8.99
C ASN A 138 -15.69 -3.13 -7.78
N VAL A 139 -14.97 -2.65 -6.75
CA VAL A 139 -14.96 -3.34 -5.47
C VAL A 139 -16.28 -3.02 -4.78
N HIS A 140 -17.26 -3.91 -4.93
CA HIS A 140 -18.36 -4.01 -3.99
C HIS A 140 -17.81 -4.56 -2.66
N ASN A 141 -17.11 -3.71 -1.91
CA ASN A 141 -16.92 -3.95 -0.48
C ASN A 141 -18.28 -3.69 0.15
N GLU A 142 -19.00 -4.77 0.39
CA GLU A 142 -20.26 -4.70 1.10
C GLU A 142 -19.94 -4.54 2.59
N ASN A 143 -20.42 -3.45 3.19
CA ASN A 143 -20.23 -3.22 4.62
C ASN A 143 -21.21 -4.07 5.42
N SER A 144 -20.81 -4.47 6.64
CA SER A 144 -21.78 -4.95 7.60
C SER A 144 -22.57 -3.78 8.22
N PHE A 145 -23.88 -3.93 8.26
CA PHE A 145 -24.82 -3.06 8.96
C PHE A 145 -26.05 -3.86 9.37
N ILE A 146 -26.93 -3.26 10.16
CA ILE A 146 -28.21 -3.85 10.54
C ILE A 146 -29.31 -3.12 9.75
N HIS A 147 -30.13 -3.87 9.02
CA HIS A 147 -31.31 -3.35 8.33
C HIS A 147 -32.37 -2.84 9.32
N GLU A 148 -33.33 -2.05 8.85
CA GLU A 148 -34.42 -1.54 9.69
C GLU A 148 -35.26 -2.66 10.34
N ASP A 149 -35.39 -3.80 9.67
CA ASP A 149 -36.07 -5.00 10.17
C ASP A 149 -35.25 -5.82 11.19
N GLY A 150 -34.04 -5.36 11.52
CA GLY A 150 -33.12 -6.01 12.45
C GLY A 150 -32.27 -7.12 11.84
N THR A 151 -32.42 -7.43 10.55
CA THR A 151 -31.59 -8.43 9.88
C THR A 151 -30.18 -7.91 9.59
N PRO A 152 -29.13 -8.73 9.72
CA PRO A 152 -27.76 -8.31 9.42
C PRO A 152 -27.48 -8.36 7.92
N HIS A 153 -26.79 -7.33 7.41
CA HIS A 153 -26.08 -7.38 6.14
C HIS A 153 -24.67 -7.95 6.38
N TYR A 154 -24.30 -8.98 5.61
CA TYR A 154 -22.98 -9.61 5.73
C TYR A 154 -21.96 -8.91 4.84
N PRO A 155 -20.70 -8.79 5.28
CA PRO A 155 -19.69 -8.11 4.50
C PRO A 155 -19.08 -9.00 3.42
N ALA A 156 -18.59 -8.36 2.35
CA ALA A 156 -17.78 -8.99 1.33
C ALA A 156 -16.46 -8.23 1.19
N MET A 157 -15.34 -8.96 1.16
CA MET A 157 -13.99 -8.39 1.05
C MET A 157 -13.27 -9.00 -0.15
N ALA A 158 -12.57 -8.18 -0.92
CA ALA A 158 -11.69 -8.61 -1.99
C ALA A 158 -10.22 -8.39 -1.59
N LEU A 159 -9.40 -9.41 -1.80
CA LEU A 159 -7.96 -9.36 -1.56
C LEU A 159 -7.24 -9.28 -2.91
N LEU A 160 -6.49 -8.20 -3.11
CA LEU A 160 -5.82 -7.89 -4.38
C LEU A 160 -4.30 -7.96 -4.18
N CYS A 161 -3.65 -8.94 -4.78
CA CYS A 161 -2.19 -9.10 -4.68
C CYS A 161 -1.53 -9.16 -6.05
N GLY A 162 -0.40 -8.46 -6.18
CA GLY A 162 0.42 -8.40 -7.40
C GLY A 162 1.48 -9.50 -7.48
N PHE A 163 1.12 -10.77 -7.24
CA PHE A 163 2.08 -11.87 -7.20
C PHE A 163 2.58 -12.31 -8.59
N PRO A 164 3.76 -12.97 -8.65
CA PRO A 164 4.27 -13.56 -9.89
C PRO A 164 3.25 -14.51 -10.54
N ARG A 165 3.19 -14.53 -11.86
CA ARG A 165 2.34 -15.49 -12.57
C ARG A 165 3.00 -16.87 -12.60
N PRO A 166 2.23 -17.96 -12.58
CA PRO A 166 2.78 -19.29 -12.82
C PRO A 166 3.35 -19.39 -14.24
N GLU A 167 4.40 -20.20 -14.39
CA GLU A 167 4.95 -20.62 -15.68
C GLU A 167 4.42 -22.02 -16.05
N PRO A 168 4.47 -22.45 -17.32
CA PRO A 168 3.98 -23.78 -17.72
C PRO A 168 4.57 -24.94 -16.91
N ASN A 169 5.82 -24.77 -16.44
CA ASN A 169 6.61 -25.80 -15.80
C ASN A 169 6.91 -25.53 -14.32
N LYS A 170 6.39 -24.42 -13.78
CA LYS A 170 6.71 -23.94 -12.42
C LYS A 170 5.53 -23.17 -11.85
N PRO A 171 5.04 -23.50 -10.63
CA PRO A 171 3.93 -22.77 -10.04
C PRO A 171 4.33 -21.33 -9.68
N CYS A 172 3.36 -20.52 -9.29
CA CYS A 172 3.64 -19.26 -8.60
C CYS A 172 4.42 -19.58 -7.32
N LEU A 173 5.69 -19.17 -7.25
CA LEU A 173 6.50 -19.28 -6.05
C LEU A 173 6.60 -17.90 -5.41
N LEU A 174 6.15 -17.81 -4.17
CA LEU A 174 6.17 -16.59 -3.37
C LEU A 174 7.46 -16.53 -2.57
N GLY A 175 8.15 -15.39 -2.61
CA GLY A 175 9.18 -15.07 -1.65
C GLY A 175 8.58 -14.87 -0.26
N HIS A 176 9.39 -14.93 0.80
CA HIS A 176 8.88 -14.73 2.16
C HIS A 176 8.22 -13.35 2.34
N PHE A 177 8.77 -12.32 1.70
CA PHE A 177 8.17 -10.98 1.66
C PHE A 177 6.78 -10.96 1.01
N ASP A 178 6.58 -11.69 -0.09
CA ASP A 178 5.26 -11.81 -0.73
C ASP A 178 4.25 -12.50 0.19
N VAL A 179 4.69 -13.50 0.97
CA VAL A 179 3.85 -14.19 1.97
C VAL A 179 3.50 -13.23 3.12
N VAL A 180 4.44 -12.42 3.58
CA VAL A 180 4.18 -11.38 4.59
C VAL A 180 3.15 -10.38 4.06
N GLN A 181 3.29 -9.89 2.82
CA GLN A 181 2.29 -9.02 2.20
C GLN A 181 0.91 -9.68 2.08
N LEU A 182 0.85 -10.96 1.70
CA LEU A 182 -0.41 -11.70 1.66
C LEU A 182 -1.10 -11.69 3.03
N PHE A 183 -0.34 -11.90 4.10
CA PHE A 183 -0.86 -11.88 5.46
C PHE A 183 -1.25 -10.49 5.93
N HIS A 184 -0.56 -9.44 5.49
CA HIS A 184 -0.95 -8.06 5.71
C HIS A 184 -2.36 -7.79 5.13
N GLU A 185 -2.55 -8.06 3.83
CA GLU A 185 -3.84 -7.88 3.16
C GLU A 185 -4.94 -8.78 3.75
N LEU A 186 -4.58 -10.01 4.13
CA LEU A 186 -5.49 -10.93 4.80
C LEU A 186 -5.93 -10.38 6.16
N GLY A 187 -5.08 -9.64 6.86
CA GLY A 187 -5.44 -9.01 8.14
C GLY A 187 -6.50 -7.93 7.96
N HIS A 188 -6.42 -7.11 6.90
CA HIS A 188 -7.51 -6.19 6.54
C HIS A 188 -8.79 -6.94 6.16
N ALA A 189 -8.68 -8.01 5.37
CA ALA A 189 -9.83 -8.82 4.98
C ALA A 189 -10.51 -9.46 6.20
N ILE A 190 -9.74 -10.02 7.13
CA ILE A 190 -10.25 -10.56 8.40
C ILE A 190 -10.91 -9.46 9.21
N HIS A 191 -10.25 -8.30 9.39
CA HIS A 191 -10.81 -7.15 10.11
C HIS A 191 -12.19 -6.77 9.53
N GLY A 192 -12.34 -6.73 8.20
CA GLY A 192 -13.63 -6.51 7.55
C GLY A 192 -14.64 -7.63 7.81
N VAL A 193 -14.30 -8.89 7.51
CA VAL A 193 -15.23 -10.03 7.59
C VAL A 193 -15.75 -10.28 9.00
N VAL A 194 -14.92 -10.10 10.03
CA VAL A 194 -15.31 -10.34 11.43
C VAL A 194 -15.96 -9.12 12.09
N SER A 195 -15.93 -7.94 11.45
CA SER A 195 -16.53 -6.73 11.98
C SER A 195 -18.05 -6.82 12.02
N LYS A 196 -18.62 -6.53 13.19
CA LYS A 196 -20.08 -6.50 13.42
C LYS A 196 -20.50 -5.10 13.84
N THR A 197 -21.05 -4.35 12.90
CA THR A 197 -21.37 -2.93 13.06
C THR A 197 -22.85 -2.68 12.86
N ARG A 198 -23.43 -1.77 13.65
CA ARG A 198 -24.81 -1.32 13.43
C ARG A 198 -24.89 -0.37 12.23
N TYR A 199 -23.89 0.50 12.10
CA TYR A 199 -23.79 1.50 11.05
C TYR A 199 -22.64 1.17 10.10
N ALA A 200 -22.92 1.18 8.80
CA ALA A 200 -21.94 0.88 7.76
C ALA A 200 -20.71 1.81 7.81
N ARG A 201 -20.87 3.05 8.31
CA ARG A 201 -19.81 4.06 8.48
C ARG A 201 -18.63 3.55 9.32
N PHE A 202 -18.87 2.67 10.29
CA PHE A 202 -17.85 2.18 11.22
C PHE A 202 -17.29 0.82 10.84
N HIS A 203 -17.65 0.31 9.66
CA HIS A 203 -17.22 -0.99 9.18
C HIS A 203 -15.89 -0.87 8.43
N ARG A 204 -15.08 -1.95 8.42
CA ARG A 204 -13.73 -2.04 7.80
C ARG A 204 -12.65 -1.24 8.54
N PRO A 205 -11.35 -1.44 8.23
CA PRO A 205 -10.27 -0.56 8.69
C PRO A 205 -10.59 0.93 8.53
N ASP A 206 -11.23 1.32 7.42
CA ASP A 206 -11.64 2.68 7.10
C ASP A 206 -12.66 3.28 8.09
N GLY A 207 -13.37 2.41 8.83
CA GLY A 207 -14.31 2.81 9.87
C GLY A 207 -13.65 3.08 11.24
N THR A 208 -12.33 2.87 11.32
CA THR A 208 -11.50 3.14 12.50
C THR A 208 -10.63 4.38 12.29
N PRO A 209 -10.03 4.97 13.34
CA PRO A 209 -9.02 6.01 13.17
C PRO A 209 -7.92 5.58 12.19
N VAL A 210 -7.42 6.53 11.40
CA VAL A 210 -6.46 6.25 10.30
C VAL A 210 -5.19 5.56 10.81
N ASP A 211 -4.75 5.89 12.02
CA ASP A 211 -3.58 5.32 12.72
C ASP A 211 -3.85 3.95 13.36
N TYR A 212 -5.09 3.46 13.33
CA TYR A 212 -5.48 2.16 13.86
C TYR A 212 -5.75 1.12 12.77
N GLY A 213 -6.12 1.54 11.56
CA GLY A 213 -6.55 0.64 10.48
C GLY A 213 -5.54 -0.46 10.14
N GLU A 214 -4.25 -0.17 10.34
CA GLU A 214 -3.11 -1.07 10.09
C GLU A 214 -2.79 -2.05 11.22
N VAL A 215 -3.40 -1.89 12.39
CA VAL A 215 -3.06 -2.75 13.55
C VAL A 215 -3.34 -4.24 13.24
N PRO A 216 -4.53 -4.63 12.70
CA PRO A 216 -4.79 -6.03 12.42
C PRO A 216 -3.94 -6.63 11.29
N SER A 217 -3.62 -5.85 10.25
CA SER A 217 -2.76 -6.27 9.13
C SER A 217 -1.34 -6.55 9.61
N GLN A 218 -0.73 -5.58 10.30
CA GLN A 218 0.64 -5.72 10.84
C GLN A 218 0.77 -6.80 11.91
N MET A 219 -0.26 -6.98 12.75
CA MET A 219 -0.29 -8.05 13.73
C MET A 219 -0.26 -9.43 13.05
N LEU A 220 -1.04 -9.61 11.98
CA LEU A 220 -1.16 -10.90 11.29
C LEU A 220 0.11 -11.27 10.53
N GLU A 221 0.87 -10.31 10.03
CA GLU A 221 2.19 -10.57 9.45
C GLU A 221 3.15 -11.29 10.42
N ASN A 222 3.00 -11.16 11.75
CA ASN A 222 3.86 -11.86 12.72
C ASN A 222 3.67 -13.38 12.67
N TRP A 223 2.55 -13.88 12.14
CA TRP A 223 2.32 -15.30 11.91
C TRP A 223 3.35 -15.88 10.94
N CYS A 224 3.80 -15.09 9.97
CA CYS A 224 4.84 -15.45 9.01
C CYS A 224 6.25 -15.52 9.61
N CYS A 225 6.41 -15.13 10.87
CA CYS A 225 7.67 -15.23 11.61
C CYS A 225 7.68 -16.35 12.64
N GLN A 226 6.57 -17.09 12.80
CA GLN A 226 6.49 -18.18 13.76
C GLN A 226 7.00 -19.49 13.13
N PRO A 227 8.00 -20.19 13.74
CA PRO A 227 8.61 -21.37 13.12
C PRO A 227 7.63 -22.47 12.74
N ALA A 228 6.67 -22.78 13.62
CA ALA A 228 5.69 -23.84 13.37
C ALA A 228 4.76 -23.48 12.20
N GLN A 229 4.40 -22.21 12.06
CA GLN A 229 3.52 -21.69 11.02
C GLN A 229 4.24 -21.65 9.68
N LEU A 230 5.49 -21.18 9.65
CA LEU A 230 6.34 -21.24 8.46
C LEU A 230 6.48 -22.67 7.94
N LYS A 231 6.72 -23.63 8.85
CA LYS A 231 6.78 -25.05 8.51
C LYS A 231 5.46 -25.54 7.93
N ALA A 232 4.33 -25.23 8.58
CA ALA A 232 2.99 -25.65 8.17
C ALA A 232 2.56 -25.07 6.81
N MET A 233 3.01 -23.86 6.46
CA MET A 233 2.72 -23.21 5.19
C MET A 233 3.67 -23.63 4.06
N SER A 234 4.78 -24.31 4.39
CA SER A 234 5.80 -24.69 3.42
C SER A 234 5.56 -26.09 2.85
N LYS A 235 5.69 -26.21 1.53
CA LYS A 235 5.84 -27.50 0.85
C LYS A 235 6.65 -27.29 -0.42
N HIS A 236 7.69 -28.10 -0.62
CA HIS A 236 8.50 -28.02 -1.82
C HIS A 236 7.67 -28.42 -3.04
N TYR A 237 7.65 -27.57 -4.07
CA TYR A 237 6.71 -27.72 -5.19
C TYR A 237 6.93 -28.98 -6.04
N SER A 238 8.12 -29.58 -5.98
CA SER A 238 8.38 -30.87 -6.65
C SER A 238 7.50 -32.01 -6.13
N TYR A 239 6.87 -31.86 -4.96
CA TYR A 239 5.91 -32.80 -4.36
C TYR A 239 4.45 -32.54 -4.75
N LEU A 240 4.21 -31.61 -5.68
CA LEU A 240 2.91 -31.43 -6.29
C LEU A 240 2.79 -32.33 -7.53
N PRO A 241 1.64 -33.04 -7.71
CA PRO A 241 1.47 -34.00 -8.80
C PRO A 241 1.76 -33.42 -10.20
N ASP A 242 1.37 -32.17 -10.43
CA ASP A 242 1.50 -31.51 -11.73
C ASP A 242 2.93 -31.07 -12.07
N TYR A 243 3.83 -31.00 -11.07
CA TYR A 243 5.18 -30.44 -11.24
C TYR A 243 6.32 -31.44 -11.00
N GLN A 244 6.02 -32.63 -10.47
CA GLN A 244 7.04 -33.61 -10.11
C GLN A 244 7.93 -34.01 -11.31
N ALA A 245 7.31 -34.52 -12.39
CA ALA A 245 8.05 -35.02 -13.55
C ALA A 245 8.87 -33.91 -14.22
N THR A 246 8.31 -32.70 -14.29
CA THR A 246 8.97 -31.52 -14.83
C THR A 246 10.16 -31.09 -14.00
N TRP A 247 10.03 -31.11 -12.67
CA TRP A 247 11.13 -30.80 -11.76
C TRP A 247 12.28 -31.81 -11.91
N GLU A 248 11.97 -33.10 -11.92
CA GLU A 248 12.94 -34.19 -12.05
C GLU A 248 13.68 -34.13 -13.39
N ALA A 249 13.01 -33.71 -14.47
CA ALA A 249 13.65 -33.53 -15.78
C ALA A 249 14.59 -32.31 -15.86
N GLN A 250 14.35 -31.27 -15.05
CA GLN A 250 15.09 -30.00 -15.08
C GLN A 250 16.25 -29.93 -14.07
N ASN A 251 16.27 -30.81 -13.06
CA ASN A 251 17.21 -30.72 -11.96
C ASN A 251 18.03 -32.01 -11.84
N SER A 252 19.35 -31.87 -11.86
CA SER A 252 20.28 -32.99 -11.67
C SER A 252 20.60 -33.26 -10.20
N CYS A 253 20.08 -32.44 -9.29
CA CYS A 253 20.33 -32.57 -7.85
C CYS A 253 19.34 -33.53 -7.18
N SER A 254 19.69 -34.00 -5.98
CA SER A 254 18.76 -34.72 -5.14
C SER A 254 17.55 -33.85 -4.81
N ARG A 255 16.36 -34.45 -4.92
CA ARG A 255 15.10 -33.78 -4.57
C ARG A 255 15.17 -33.21 -3.13
N PRO A 256 14.87 -31.91 -2.95
CA PRO A 256 14.85 -31.30 -1.62
C PRO A 256 13.81 -31.96 -0.71
N PRO A 257 13.91 -31.80 0.62
CA PRO A 257 12.87 -32.24 1.55
C PRO A 257 11.48 -31.67 1.22
N GLU A 258 10.43 -32.43 1.49
CA GLU A 258 9.04 -32.00 1.22
C GLU A 258 8.65 -30.77 2.04
N THR A 259 9.05 -30.73 3.31
CA THR A 259 8.83 -29.58 4.21
C THR A 259 10.14 -28.84 4.43
N ILE A 260 10.08 -27.52 4.65
CA ILE A 260 11.28 -26.74 4.95
C ILE A 260 12.01 -27.30 6.21
N PRO A 261 13.34 -27.53 6.14
CA PRO A 261 14.13 -27.91 7.31
C PRO A 261 14.12 -26.85 8.41
N ASP A 262 14.16 -27.30 9.67
CA ASP A 262 14.16 -26.39 10.84
C ASP A 262 15.40 -25.47 10.86
N GLU A 263 16.53 -25.94 10.33
CA GLU A 263 17.75 -25.14 10.17
C GLU A 263 17.57 -23.97 9.20
N LEU A 264 16.79 -24.14 8.11
CA LEU A 264 16.51 -23.06 7.16
C LEU A 264 15.50 -22.06 7.74
N ILE A 265 14.54 -22.53 8.54
CA ILE A 265 13.66 -21.64 9.31
C ILE A 265 14.49 -20.83 10.30
N ALA A 266 15.36 -21.48 11.07
CA ALA A 266 16.22 -20.81 12.04
C ALA A 266 17.15 -19.80 11.36
N ALA A 267 17.70 -20.11 10.20
CA ALA A 267 18.52 -19.19 9.41
C ALA A 267 17.71 -17.98 8.91
N ALA A 268 16.52 -18.22 8.34
CA ALA A 268 15.65 -17.16 7.81
C ALA A 268 15.14 -16.20 8.89
N LEU A 269 14.91 -16.71 10.11
CA LEU A 269 14.47 -15.90 11.26
C LEU A 269 15.63 -15.28 12.04
N GLY A 270 16.76 -15.99 12.13
CA GLY A 270 17.94 -15.59 12.89
C GLY A 270 18.69 -14.39 12.29
N SER A 271 18.52 -14.11 11.00
CA SER A 271 19.03 -12.90 10.34
C SER A 271 18.16 -11.64 10.61
N GLY A 272 17.30 -11.66 11.63
CA GLY A 272 16.43 -10.53 11.99
C GLY A 272 15.05 -10.55 11.35
N GLY A 273 14.70 -11.57 10.56
CA GLY A 273 13.46 -11.59 9.77
C GLY A 273 13.27 -10.36 8.86
N PRO A 274 12.19 -10.28 8.08
CA PRO A 274 11.90 -9.11 7.25
C PRO A 274 11.58 -7.84 8.06
N LYS A 275 11.30 -8.01 9.35
CA LYS A 275 10.72 -6.97 10.23
C LYS A 275 11.73 -6.29 11.15
N HIS A 276 13.03 -6.64 11.13
CA HIS A 276 14.01 -6.01 12.02
C HIS A 276 15.23 -5.44 11.30
N ASP A 277 15.10 -5.11 10.01
CA ASP A 277 16.13 -4.33 9.33
C ASP A 277 15.99 -2.85 9.73
N ALA A 278 17.02 -2.31 10.41
CA ALA A 278 17.06 -0.92 10.82
C ALA A 278 16.90 0.04 9.63
N LEU A 279 17.45 -0.32 8.46
CA LEU A 279 17.35 0.52 7.26
C LEU A 279 15.92 0.61 6.73
N HIS A 280 15.13 -0.46 6.88
CA HIS A 280 13.71 -0.43 6.52
C HIS A 280 12.95 0.61 7.35
N TYR A 281 13.11 0.57 8.68
CA TYR A 281 12.41 1.52 9.56
C TYR A 281 12.91 2.95 9.41
N LEU A 282 14.21 3.17 9.21
CA LEU A 282 14.73 4.50 8.91
C LEU A 282 14.11 5.07 7.63
N ARG A 283 13.90 4.23 6.62
CA ARG A 283 13.17 4.63 5.40
C ARG A 283 11.69 4.94 5.68
N GLN A 284 11.01 4.21 6.58
CA GLN A 284 9.64 4.57 6.98
C GLN A 284 9.62 5.93 7.69
N VAL A 285 10.56 6.16 8.62
CA VAL A 285 10.70 7.44 9.32
C VAL A 285 10.97 8.59 8.35
N LEU A 286 11.84 8.41 7.36
CA LEU A 286 12.06 9.38 6.27
C LEU A 286 10.74 9.80 5.62
N MET A 287 9.92 8.82 5.20
CA MET A 287 8.65 9.09 4.53
C MET A 287 7.66 9.80 5.45
N CYS A 288 7.53 9.36 6.71
CA CYS A 288 6.64 9.98 7.70
C CYS A 288 7.07 11.41 8.04
N VAL A 289 8.36 11.67 8.26
CA VAL A 289 8.87 13.01 8.58
C VAL A 289 8.66 13.94 7.39
N PHE A 290 8.95 13.48 6.18
CA PHE A 290 8.71 14.28 4.97
C PHE A 290 7.23 14.65 4.83
N ASP A 291 6.35 13.65 4.93
CA ASP A 291 4.90 13.81 4.85
C ASP A 291 4.37 14.84 5.88
N MET A 292 4.67 14.64 7.17
CA MET A 292 4.28 15.59 8.21
C MET A 292 4.82 17.00 7.95
N THR A 293 6.06 17.12 7.45
CA THR A 293 6.69 18.43 7.22
C THR A 293 5.98 19.21 6.12
N ILE A 294 5.60 18.57 5.02
CA ILE A 294 4.97 19.26 3.89
C ILE A 294 3.48 19.56 4.15
N HIS A 295 2.85 18.86 5.08
CA HIS A 295 1.45 19.06 5.49
C HIS A 295 1.28 19.96 6.73
N GLN A 296 2.38 20.43 7.34
CA GLN A 296 2.33 21.32 8.50
C GLN A 296 3.07 22.68 8.31
N PRO A 297 3.01 23.33 7.15
CA PRO A 297 3.59 24.67 6.99
C PRO A 297 2.80 25.71 7.80
N GLU A 298 3.49 26.68 8.38
CA GLU A 298 2.87 27.75 9.18
C GLU A 298 1.97 28.69 8.35
N SER A 299 2.19 28.78 7.04
CA SER A 299 1.39 29.58 6.10
C SER A 299 1.43 29.03 4.68
N HIS A 300 0.56 29.55 3.81
CA HIS A 300 0.58 29.22 2.38
C HIS A 300 1.89 29.68 1.71
N GLU A 301 2.38 30.87 2.06
CA GLU A 301 3.65 31.40 1.56
C GLU A 301 4.82 30.52 1.99
N ALA A 302 4.81 30.04 3.25
CA ALA A 302 5.79 29.08 3.74
C ALA A 302 5.73 27.78 2.93
N ALA A 303 4.52 27.26 2.67
CA ALA A 303 4.33 26.04 1.87
C ALA A 303 4.89 26.18 0.44
N VAL A 304 4.65 27.31 -0.21
CA VAL A 304 5.13 27.59 -1.58
C VAL A 304 6.65 27.76 -1.62
N ALA A 305 7.27 28.23 -0.53
CA ALA A 305 8.70 28.46 -0.44
C ALA A 305 9.53 27.18 -0.15
N ILE A 306 8.88 26.04 0.14
CA ILE A 306 9.60 24.79 0.43
C ILE A 306 10.30 24.28 -0.84
N ASP A 307 11.62 24.17 -0.80
CA ASP A 307 12.37 23.34 -1.75
C ASP A 307 12.21 21.86 -1.37
N LEU A 308 11.30 21.16 -2.05
CA LEU A 308 11.01 19.75 -1.77
C LEU A 308 12.21 18.82 -2.04
N ALA A 309 13.08 19.18 -2.98
CA ALA A 309 14.23 18.34 -3.33
C ALA A 309 15.33 18.46 -2.25
N GLU A 310 15.59 19.69 -1.80
CA GLU A 310 16.49 19.96 -0.68
C GLU A 310 15.95 19.34 0.61
N LEU A 311 14.67 19.56 0.92
CA LEU A 311 14.02 18.99 2.10
C LEU A 311 14.13 17.46 2.12
N TRP A 312 13.77 16.79 1.01
CA TRP A 312 13.87 15.34 0.90
C TRP A 312 15.30 14.87 1.13
N SER A 313 16.28 15.52 0.50
CA SER A 313 17.70 15.15 0.63
C SER A 313 18.19 15.30 2.08
N ASN A 314 17.86 16.40 2.74
CA ASN A 314 18.24 16.65 4.13
C ASN A 314 17.65 15.61 5.10
N ILE A 315 16.38 15.23 4.92
CA ILE A 315 15.78 14.17 5.75
C ILE A 315 16.43 12.82 5.40
N HIS A 316 16.68 12.53 4.12
CA HIS A 316 17.28 11.27 3.68
C HIS A 316 18.72 11.09 4.19
N GLN A 317 19.50 12.17 4.28
CA GLN A 317 20.82 12.17 4.88
C GLN A 317 20.75 11.94 6.40
N SER A 318 19.88 12.68 7.09
CA SER A 318 19.78 12.62 8.56
C SER A 318 19.14 11.33 9.08
N THR A 319 18.31 10.65 8.29
CA THR A 319 17.61 9.41 8.70
C THR A 319 18.25 8.15 8.13
N CYS A 320 18.58 8.13 6.83
CA CYS A 320 19.09 6.95 6.14
C CYS A 320 20.59 7.00 5.87
N PHE A 321 21.31 8.03 6.35
CA PHE A 321 22.75 8.23 6.14
C PHE A 321 23.18 8.20 4.67
N PHE A 322 22.29 8.65 3.79
CA PHE A 322 22.54 8.71 2.36
C PHE A 322 22.86 10.15 1.99
N ASP A 323 24.11 10.40 1.63
CA ASP A 323 24.58 11.74 1.31
C ASP A 323 23.97 12.28 0.02
N ASP A 324 23.78 13.59 -0.03
CA ASP A 324 23.41 14.28 -1.25
C ASP A 324 24.51 14.06 -2.32
N PRO A 325 24.17 13.76 -3.58
CA PRO A 325 25.15 13.60 -4.64
C PRO A 325 26.14 14.77 -4.75
N ALA A 326 25.72 16.00 -4.48
CA ALA A 326 26.59 17.17 -4.51
C ALA A 326 27.73 17.09 -3.47
N VAL A 327 27.47 16.51 -2.29
CA VAL A 327 28.49 16.30 -1.23
C VAL A 327 29.55 15.31 -1.70
N LEU A 328 29.16 14.36 -2.55
CA LEU A 328 30.03 13.35 -3.14
C LEU A 328 30.73 13.83 -4.43
N GLY A 329 30.49 15.07 -4.85
CA GLY A 329 31.00 15.61 -6.12
C GLY A 329 30.36 14.96 -7.36
N LEU A 330 29.18 14.35 -7.19
CA LEU A 330 28.39 13.73 -8.24
C LEU A 330 27.38 14.72 -8.82
N ASP A 331 26.85 14.38 -9.99
CA ASP A 331 25.85 15.19 -10.68
C ASP A 331 24.58 15.40 -9.83
N GLU A 332 24.06 16.62 -9.78
CA GLU A 332 22.82 16.96 -9.06
C GLU A 332 21.60 16.24 -9.63
N ASP A 333 21.64 15.83 -10.91
CA ASP A 333 20.58 15.03 -11.52
C ASP A 333 20.42 13.64 -10.86
N LEU A 334 21.43 13.19 -10.09
CA LEU A 334 21.35 11.96 -9.29
C LEU A 334 20.63 12.15 -7.96
N ARG A 335 20.19 13.37 -7.62
CA ARG A 335 19.48 13.63 -6.35
C ARG A 335 18.15 12.86 -6.35
N SER A 336 17.96 12.06 -5.30
CA SER A 336 16.74 11.27 -5.11
C SER A 336 15.52 12.19 -5.00
N ARG A 337 14.46 11.86 -5.75
CA ARG A 337 13.16 12.54 -5.67
C ARG A 337 12.05 11.53 -5.35
N GLY A 338 12.30 10.65 -4.38
CA GLY A 338 11.41 9.54 -4.03
C GLY A 338 9.96 9.97 -3.73
N TYR A 339 9.78 11.19 -3.22
CA TYR A 339 8.46 11.79 -2.98
C TYR A 339 7.59 11.94 -4.25
N THR A 340 8.18 12.03 -5.44
CA THR A 340 7.45 12.21 -6.72
C THR A 340 6.65 10.98 -7.16
N ILE A 341 6.84 9.85 -6.48
CA ILE A 341 6.10 8.60 -6.73
C ILE A 341 5.39 8.10 -5.46
N PHE A 342 5.41 8.88 -4.39
CA PHE A 342 4.79 8.53 -3.12
C PHE A 342 3.32 8.98 -3.12
N GLY A 343 2.44 8.14 -3.65
CA GLY A 343 1.02 8.45 -3.80
C GLY A 343 0.28 8.74 -2.50
N HIS A 344 0.81 8.30 -1.35
CA HIS A 344 0.23 8.60 -0.04
C HIS A 344 0.09 10.09 0.22
N LEU A 345 1.02 10.91 -0.28
CA LEU A 345 0.98 12.38 -0.16
C LEU A 345 -0.26 13.02 -0.81
N MET A 346 -1.00 12.28 -1.63
CA MET A 346 -2.17 12.77 -2.36
C MET A 346 -3.50 12.27 -1.74
N LEU A 347 -3.44 11.47 -0.67
CA LEU A 347 -4.60 10.88 -0.02
C LEU A 347 -5.16 11.72 1.14
N ASP A 348 -4.43 12.76 1.56
CA ASP A 348 -4.77 13.63 2.69
C ASP A 348 -5.63 14.85 2.34
#